data_AF-A0A7I8XGA4-F1
#
_entry.id   AF-A0A7I8XGA4-F1
#
_cell.length_a   1.000
_cell.length_b   1.000
_cell.length_c   1.000
_cell.angle_alpha   90.00
_cell.angle_beta   90.00
_cell.angle_gamma   90.00
#
_symmetry.space_group_name_H-M   'P 1'
#
loop_
_entity.id
_entity.type
_entity.pdbx_description
1 polymer ?
#
loop_
_entity_poly.entity_id
_entity_poly.type
_entity_poly.pdbx_seq_one_letter_code
_entity_poly.pdbx_strand_id
1 'polypeptide(L)'
;MAWLASIGAISFFAIFGTFSLIVGLFTLFGFHPIYKQVFDERNVLKQEDDGQLTRTTFWWAKPPVDTYQDFYFMNILNPEQVEFFGAKPIVKQIGPFVVRNLNIKDNLTFSADGNRVKYFNYRTFIFDEARSCETCKYDSIVYVPNLVALGTLGELADPRYKVPEHIQRLIAYVMIFMGEYPFVRVKFGELIFDGYDDALLAAANSKLVNKLQILNNNISIVPVPFPNMHRMAFFNRYNNSADSEYEVYTGKDDLKKKGKIITWNGDTKLPSAWWEDDDARALRGTDSGQFAETQLNENSEVSFFQSYMCRSFTLRYRRKTSVHNIPTLRFESKVEEFDTTLPMNAGFRYANAENIKYFDNWPNCDNYTQPEGELDCDKPEFWCNSTCGGATFNGTQLMPPGMYPVNCYPGRPEPTPFRLLFSAPHFATAPEAVRNSVIGYSNLNEEATVFSFDYEPNSGTPLGMNIRFQVSIPFGKMNKFPTVRQFPNNIFPVFWMDNHNHIKKSVLDELYFGLITVPHIADIVAYSAIGIFLAFLVLTLFSLYRYRRLNSKPSGGNLN
;
A
#
# COMPACT_ATOMS: atom_id res chain seq x y z
N MET A 1 51.85 -20.57 -46.05
CA MET A 1 52.59 -19.38 -45.58
C MET A 1 52.74 -18.28 -46.63
N ALA A 2 52.87 -18.58 -47.94
CA ALA A 2 52.98 -17.55 -48.99
C ALA A 2 51.74 -16.65 -49.14
N TRP A 3 50.54 -17.20 -48.94
CA TRP A 3 49.28 -16.45 -49.05
C TRP A 3 49.16 -15.28 -48.07
N LEU A 4 49.71 -15.42 -46.85
CA LEU A 4 49.71 -14.38 -45.81
C LEU A 4 50.52 -13.13 -46.17
N ALA A 5 51.32 -13.18 -47.24
CA ALA A 5 52.06 -12.04 -47.78
C ALA A 5 51.53 -11.61 -49.16
N SER A 6 50.25 -11.86 -49.45
CA SER A 6 49.58 -11.37 -50.67
C SER A 6 48.73 -10.14 -50.37
N ILE A 7 48.53 -9.28 -51.38
CA ILE A 7 47.57 -8.16 -51.30
C ILE A 7 46.17 -8.69 -50.99
N GLY A 8 45.79 -9.85 -51.55
CA GLY A 8 44.49 -10.48 -51.29
C GLY A 8 44.24 -10.81 -49.81
N ALA A 9 45.25 -11.31 -49.10
CA ALA A 9 45.14 -11.58 -47.66
C ALA A 9 45.03 -10.29 -46.83
N ILE A 10 45.79 -9.24 -47.19
CA ILE A 10 45.72 -7.92 -46.54
C ILE A 10 44.32 -7.31 -46.71
N SER A 11 43.80 -7.31 -47.95
CA SER A 11 42.46 -6.80 -48.24
C SER A 11 41.38 -7.60 -47.52
N PHE A 12 41.49 -8.93 -47.48
CA PHE A 12 40.55 -9.78 -46.75
C PHE A 12 40.52 -9.45 -45.25
N PHE A 13 41.68 -9.43 -44.58
CA PHE A 13 41.74 -9.13 -43.15
C PHE A 13 41.28 -7.70 -42.83
N ALA A 14 41.61 -6.73 -43.69
CA ALA A 14 41.16 -5.36 -43.52
C ALA A 14 39.62 -5.25 -43.66
N ILE A 15 39.02 -5.85 -44.68
CA ILE A 15 37.56 -5.79 -44.91
C ILE A 15 36.80 -6.45 -43.76
N PHE A 16 37.18 -7.67 -43.36
CA PHE A 16 36.53 -8.37 -42.26
C PHE A 16 36.76 -7.68 -40.92
N GLY A 17 37.95 -7.13 -40.68
CA GLY A 17 38.24 -6.31 -39.52
C GLY A 17 37.34 -5.08 -39.46
N THR A 18 37.24 -4.31 -40.55
CA THR A 18 36.38 -3.12 -40.63
C THR A 18 34.91 -3.46 -40.44
N PHE A 19 34.42 -4.55 -41.05
CA PHE A 19 33.04 -5.01 -40.84
C PHE A 19 32.78 -5.36 -39.37
N SER A 20 33.69 -6.10 -38.74
CA SER A 20 33.60 -6.45 -37.31
C SER A 20 33.61 -5.21 -36.42
N LEU A 21 34.42 -4.20 -36.75
CA LEU A 21 34.43 -2.92 -36.05
C LEU A 21 33.09 -2.19 -36.18
N ILE A 22 32.50 -2.14 -37.37
CA ILE A 22 31.19 -1.50 -37.60
C ILE A 22 30.11 -2.19 -36.76
N VAL A 23 30.06 -3.53 -36.78
CA VAL A 23 29.10 -4.30 -35.97
C VAL A 23 29.31 -4.06 -34.47
N GLY A 24 30.57 -4.08 -34.00
CA GLY A 24 30.91 -3.83 -32.61
C GLY A 24 30.50 -2.43 -32.15
N LEU A 25 30.82 -1.39 -32.93
CA LEU A 25 30.45 0.00 -32.64
C LEU A 25 28.94 0.21 -32.71
N PHE A 26 28.25 -0.34 -33.71
CA PHE A 26 26.80 -0.26 -33.81
C PHE A 26 26.10 -0.93 -32.63
N THR A 27 26.60 -2.08 -32.19
CA THR A 27 26.01 -2.79 -31.04
C THR A 27 26.27 -2.02 -29.74
N LEU A 28 27.48 -1.48 -29.52
CA LEU A 28 27.76 -0.70 -28.30
C LEU A 28 26.93 0.61 -28.24
N PHE A 29 26.94 1.39 -29.32
CA PHE A 29 26.37 2.74 -29.32
C PHE A 29 24.94 2.82 -29.87
N GLY A 30 24.57 1.94 -30.79
CA GLY A 30 23.26 1.93 -31.45
C GLY A 30 22.24 1.03 -30.77
N PHE A 31 22.63 -0.16 -30.29
CA PHE A 31 21.69 -1.09 -29.67
C PHE A 31 21.05 -0.51 -28.41
N HIS A 32 21.82 0.04 -27.49
CA HIS A 32 21.30 0.51 -26.19
C HIS A 32 20.21 1.59 -26.33
N PRO A 33 20.40 2.68 -27.12
CA PRO A 33 19.35 3.67 -27.34
C PRO A 33 18.11 3.09 -28.04
N ILE A 34 18.30 2.25 -29.07
CA ILE A 34 17.18 1.64 -29.80
C ILE A 34 16.40 0.70 -28.90
N TYR A 35 17.10 -0.14 -28.14
CA TYR A 35 16.50 -1.08 -27.20
C TYR A 35 15.73 -0.34 -26.11
N LYS A 36 16.30 0.74 -25.56
CA LYS A 36 15.61 1.60 -24.60
C LYS A 36 14.34 2.21 -25.20
N GLN A 37 14.39 2.72 -26.42
CA GLN A 37 13.22 3.29 -27.09
C GLN A 37 12.11 2.23 -27.31
N VAL A 38 12.47 1.05 -27.79
CA VAL A 38 11.53 -0.07 -27.97
C VAL A 38 10.96 -0.53 -26.62
N PHE A 39 11.80 -0.58 -25.58
CA PHE A 39 11.39 -0.93 -24.24
C PHE A 39 10.38 0.08 -23.68
N ASP A 40 10.68 1.37 -23.79
CA ASP A 40 9.83 2.47 -23.36
C ASP A 40 8.48 2.42 -24.10
N GLU A 41 8.47 2.24 -25.42
CA GLU A 41 7.24 2.12 -26.22
C GLU A 41 6.38 0.91 -25.80
N ARG A 42 7.01 -0.23 -25.50
CA ARG A 42 6.31 -1.44 -25.02
C ARG A 42 5.78 -1.31 -23.59
N ASN A 43 6.30 -0.36 -22.82
CA ASN A 43 5.87 -0.12 -21.45
C ASN A 43 4.64 0.80 -21.33
N VAL A 44 4.15 1.36 -22.43
CA VAL A 44 2.91 2.17 -22.46
C VAL A 44 1.68 1.27 -22.31
N LEU A 45 0.70 1.72 -21.52
CA LEU A 45 -0.61 1.08 -21.44
C LEU A 45 -1.41 1.40 -22.70
N LYS A 46 -1.63 0.42 -23.57
CA LYS A 46 -2.37 0.60 -24.82
C LYS A 46 -3.14 -0.66 -25.21
N GLN A 47 -4.17 -0.43 -26.02
CA GLN A 47 -4.94 -1.44 -26.72
C GLN A 47 -4.60 -1.32 -28.21
N GLU A 48 -4.41 -2.45 -28.88
CA GLU A 48 -4.20 -2.54 -30.32
C GLU A 48 -5.52 -2.34 -31.08
N ASP A 49 -5.45 -2.06 -32.39
CA ASP A 49 -6.63 -1.76 -33.22
C ASP A 49 -7.65 -2.92 -33.30
N ASP A 50 -7.20 -4.15 -33.06
CA ASP A 50 -8.05 -5.35 -33.00
C ASP A 50 -8.73 -5.54 -31.63
N GLY A 51 -8.53 -4.60 -30.70
CA GLY A 51 -9.06 -4.63 -29.35
C GLY A 51 -8.22 -5.45 -28.36
N GLN A 52 -7.11 -6.07 -28.78
CA GLN A 52 -6.25 -6.82 -27.86
C GLN A 52 -5.39 -5.88 -27.00
N LEU A 53 -5.23 -6.24 -25.73
CA LEU A 53 -4.32 -5.54 -24.84
C LEU A 53 -2.87 -5.92 -25.15
N THR A 54 -1.97 -4.94 -25.16
CA THR A 54 -0.53 -5.26 -25.21
C THR A 54 -0.12 -6.09 -24.00
N ARG A 55 1.02 -6.80 -24.12
CA ARG A 55 1.57 -7.63 -23.03
C ARG A 55 1.62 -6.89 -21.68
N THR A 56 2.14 -5.67 -21.67
CA THR A 56 2.24 -4.82 -20.47
C THR A 56 0.86 -4.45 -19.92
N THR A 57 -0.07 -4.05 -20.79
CA THR A 57 -1.43 -3.68 -20.39
C THR A 57 -2.21 -4.88 -19.87
N PHE A 58 -2.01 -6.06 -20.48
CA PHE A 58 -2.60 -7.30 -20.03
C PHE A 58 -2.06 -7.72 -18.65
N TRP A 59 -0.75 -7.65 -18.42
CA TRP A 59 -0.17 -7.92 -17.10
C TRP A 59 -0.56 -6.88 -16.06
N TRP A 60 -0.72 -5.63 -16.45
CA TRP A 60 -1.26 -4.61 -15.55
C TRP A 60 -2.72 -4.90 -15.16
N ALA A 61 -3.55 -5.26 -16.14
CA ALA A 61 -4.97 -5.52 -15.91
C ALA A 61 -5.22 -6.87 -15.21
N LYS A 62 -4.40 -7.88 -15.51
CA LYS A 62 -4.44 -9.23 -14.92
C LYS A 62 -3.04 -9.65 -14.47
N PRO A 63 -2.58 -9.11 -13.32
CA PRO A 63 -1.25 -9.40 -12.79
C PRO A 63 -0.99 -10.90 -12.65
N PRO A 64 0.12 -11.43 -13.19
CA PRO A 64 0.46 -12.85 -13.06
C PRO A 64 1.12 -13.14 -11.70
N VAL A 65 0.46 -12.69 -10.63
CA VAL A 65 0.93 -12.75 -9.25
C VAL A 65 -0.18 -13.30 -8.36
N ASP A 66 0.20 -14.13 -7.40
CA ASP A 66 -0.70 -14.54 -6.33
C ASP A 66 -0.42 -13.68 -5.11
N THR A 67 -1.43 -12.96 -4.63
CA THR A 67 -1.33 -12.16 -3.40
C THR A 67 -2.02 -12.92 -2.28
N TYR A 68 -1.33 -13.11 -1.16
CA TYR A 68 -1.86 -13.74 0.05
C TYR A 68 -1.98 -12.70 1.14
N GLN A 69 -3.03 -12.82 1.94
CA GLN A 69 -3.34 -11.97 3.09
C GLN A 69 -3.43 -12.87 4.32
N ASP A 70 -2.48 -12.74 5.21
CA ASP A 70 -2.36 -13.56 6.41
C ASP A 70 -2.91 -12.76 7.60
N PHE A 71 -4.08 -13.15 8.12
CA PHE A 71 -4.73 -12.46 9.23
C PHE A 71 -4.35 -13.08 10.58
N TYR A 72 -4.01 -12.23 11.54
CA TYR A 72 -3.69 -12.60 12.92
C TYR A 72 -4.57 -11.82 13.88
N PHE A 73 -5.48 -12.50 14.59
CA PHE A 73 -6.43 -11.89 15.52
C PHE A 73 -5.91 -11.88 16.95
N MET A 74 -6.20 -10.82 17.69
CA MET A 74 -5.94 -10.73 19.11
C MET A 74 -7.18 -11.16 19.89
N ASN A 75 -7.25 -12.45 20.19
CA ASN A 75 -8.40 -13.04 20.86
C ASN A 75 -8.39 -12.68 22.36
N ILE A 76 -9.43 -12.01 22.84
CA ILE A 76 -9.53 -11.60 24.25
C ILE A 76 -9.75 -12.80 25.19
N LEU A 77 -9.06 -12.80 26.34
CA LEU A 77 -9.12 -13.86 27.34
C LEU A 77 -9.88 -13.46 28.61
N ASN A 78 -9.97 -12.16 28.91
CA ASN A 78 -10.58 -11.63 30.14
C ASN A 78 -11.66 -10.54 29.91
N PRO A 79 -12.62 -10.72 28.98
CA PRO A 79 -13.60 -9.69 28.61
C PRO A 79 -14.42 -9.18 29.79
N GLU A 80 -14.88 -10.08 30.67
CA GLU A 80 -15.66 -9.71 31.87
C GLU A 80 -14.85 -8.85 32.83
N GLN A 81 -13.53 -9.09 32.94
CA GLN A 81 -12.68 -8.28 33.79
C GLN A 81 -12.46 -6.88 33.23
N VAL A 82 -12.35 -6.77 31.91
CA VAL A 82 -12.29 -5.49 31.21
C VAL A 82 -13.59 -4.72 31.41
N GLU A 83 -14.73 -5.40 31.25
CA GLU A 83 -16.05 -4.79 31.31
C GLU A 83 -16.45 -4.31 32.71
N PHE A 84 -16.31 -5.18 33.72
CA PHE A 84 -16.86 -4.92 35.05
C PHE A 84 -15.84 -4.35 36.05
N PHE A 85 -14.54 -4.59 35.84
CA PHE A 85 -13.48 -4.20 36.79
C PHE A 85 -12.47 -3.20 36.21
N GLY A 86 -12.61 -2.80 34.94
CA GLY A 86 -11.64 -1.91 34.31
C GLY A 86 -10.26 -2.54 34.17
N ALA A 87 -10.18 -3.87 34.16
CA ALA A 87 -8.91 -4.57 34.03
C ALA A 87 -8.32 -4.35 32.64
N LYS A 88 -6.99 -4.37 32.55
CA LYS A 88 -6.30 -4.31 31.27
C LYS A 88 -6.62 -5.56 30.43
N PRO A 89 -6.90 -5.43 29.11
CA PRO A 89 -7.19 -6.57 28.26
C PRO A 89 -5.98 -7.51 28.16
N ILE A 90 -6.25 -8.81 28.31
CA ILE A 90 -5.32 -9.91 28.08
C ILE A 90 -5.77 -10.61 26.80
N VAL A 91 -4.87 -10.76 25.85
CA VAL A 91 -5.14 -11.33 24.54
C VAL A 91 -4.20 -12.48 24.21
N LYS A 92 -4.61 -13.32 23.26
CA LYS A 92 -3.76 -14.35 22.64
C LYS A 92 -3.90 -14.23 21.13
N GLN A 93 -2.77 -14.15 20.42
CA GLN A 93 -2.78 -14.13 18.96
C GLN A 93 -3.27 -15.49 18.39
N ILE A 94 -4.16 -15.45 17.40
CA ILE A 94 -4.66 -16.61 16.65
C ILE A 94 -4.47 -16.33 15.16
N GLY A 95 -3.80 -17.24 14.45
CA GLY A 95 -3.53 -17.12 13.02
C GLY A 95 -2.28 -17.90 12.59
N PRO A 96 -1.88 -17.81 11.32
CA PRO A 96 -2.55 -17.02 10.28
C PRO A 96 -3.82 -17.69 9.76
N PHE A 97 -4.85 -16.87 9.50
CA PHE A 97 -5.92 -17.21 8.57
C PHE A 97 -5.52 -16.66 7.21
N VAL A 98 -5.27 -17.53 6.23
CA VAL A 98 -4.71 -17.13 4.94
C VAL A 98 -5.83 -16.97 3.92
N VAL A 99 -5.85 -15.83 3.24
CA VAL A 99 -6.79 -15.52 2.17
C VAL A 99 -6.02 -15.14 0.92
N ARG A 100 -6.26 -15.83 -0.18
CA ARG A 100 -5.76 -15.43 -1.49
C ARG A 100 -6.64 -14.33 -2.06
N ASN A 101 -6.01 -13.21 -2.42
CA ASN A 101 -6.65 -12.07 -3.07
C ASN A 101 -6.30 -12.04 -4.56
N LEU A 102 -7.32 -12.00 -5.41
CA LEU A 102 -7.21 -11.82 -6.85
C LEU A 102 -7.68 -10.41 -7.21
N ASN A 103 -6.83 -9.65 -7.91
CA ASN A 103 -7.16 -8.32 -8.41
C ASN A 103 -7.20 -8.34 -9.94
N ILE A 104 -8.33 -7.97 -10.52
CA ILE A 104 -8.55 -7.94 -11.98
C ILE A 104 -9.11 -6.56 -12.35
N LYS A 105 -8.41 -5.84 -13.22
CA LYS A 105 -8.94 -4.62 -13.82
C LYS A 105 -9.77 -4.99 -15.04
N ASP A 106 -10.97 -4.45 -15.09
CA ASP A 106 -11.91 -4.70 -16.18
C ASP A 106 -12.65 -3.41 -16.57
N ASN A 107 -13.45 -3.47 -17.64
CA ASN A 107 -14.11 -2.34 -18.26
C ASN A 107 -13.13 -1.23 -18.69
N LEU A 108 -11.99 -1.64 -19.26
CA LEU A 108 -10.97 -0.71 -19.72
C LEU A 108 -11.53 0.17 -20.86
N THR A 109 -11.51 1.49 -20.65
CA THR A 109 -11.95 2.46 -21.66
C THR A 109 -10.82 3.45 -21.92
N PHE A 110 -10.18 3.35 -23.07
CA PHE A 110 -9.11 4.25 -23.49
C PHE A 110 -9.68 5.54 -24.08
N SER A 111 -9.04 6.67 -23.78
CA SER A 111 -9.37 7.95 -24.41
C SER A 111 -9.00 7.94 -25.90
N ALA A 112 -9.67 8.76 -26.71
CA ALA A 112 -9.43 8.83 -28.16
C ALA A 112 -7.98 9.22 -28.53
N ASP A 113 -7.32 10.01 -27.68
CA ASP A 113 -5.90 10.36 -27.82
C ASP A 113 -4.94 9.27 -27.31
N GLY A 114 -5.45 8.23 -26.63
CA GLY A 114 -4.69 7.13 -26.05
C GLY A 114 -3.87 7.50 -24.79
N ASN A 115 -4.07 8.69 -24.22
CA ASN A 115 -3.31 9.18 -23.07
C ASN A 115 -3.87 8.76 -21.72
N ARG A 116 -5.13 8.33 -21.68
CA ARG A 116 -5.85 7.99 -20.45
C ARG A 116 -6.58 6.68 -20.60
N VAL A 117 -6.74 5.97 -19.49
CA VAL A 117 -7.55 4.76 -19.42
C VAL A 117 -8.38 4.77 -18.14
N LYS A 118 -9.68 4.50 -18.30
CA LYS A 118 -10.61 4.27 -17.20
C LYS A 118 -10.80 2.79 -16.95
N TYR A 119 -10.98 2.37 -15.70
CA TYR A 119 -11.22 0.97 -15.34
C TYR A 119 -11.83 0.83 -13.94
N PHE A 120 -12.36 -0.36 -13.67
CA PHE A 120 -12.73 -0.81 -12.33
C PHE A 120 -11.79 -1.92 -11.88
N ASN A 121 -11.35 -1.89 -10.62
CA ASN A 121 -10.48 -2.92 -10.04
C ASN A 121 -11.31 -3.91 -9.23
N TYR A 122 -11.61 -5.07 -9.82
CA TYR A 122 -12.37 -6.14 -9.19
C TYR A 122 -11.50 -6.97 -8.25
N ARG A 123 -12.04 -7.27 -7.06
CA ARG A 123 -11.35 -8.04 -6.02
C ARG A 123 -12.13 -9.28 -5.63
N THR A 124 -11.43 -10.41 -5.56
CA THR A 124 -11.98 -11.69 -5.10
C THR A 124 -11.10 -12.24 -4.00
N PHE A 125 -11.72 -12.62 -2.88
CA PHE A 125 -11.07 -13.17 -1.70
C PHE A 125 -11.45 -14.64 -1.54
N ILE A 126 -10.44 -15.51 -1.51
CA ILE A 126 -10.60 -16.96 -1.45
C ILE A 126 -9.82 -17.46 -0.24
N PHE A 127 -10.51 -18.02 0.75
CA PHE A 127 -9.86 -18.61 1.92
C PHE A 127 -9.00 -19.82 1.52
N ASP A 128 -7.74 -19.84 1.96
CA ASP A 128 -6.78 -20.91 1.71
C ASP A 128 -6.53 -21.68 3.03
N GLU A 129 -7.34 -22.70 3.25
CA GLU A 129 -7.26 -23.53 4.45
C GLU A 129 -5.92 -24.28 4.56
N ALA A 130 -5.30 -24.65 3.44
CA ALA A 130 -4.06 -25.42 3.43
C ALA A 130 -2.84 -24.58 3.86
N ARG A 131 -2.88 -23.25 3.64
CA ARG A 131 -1.86 -22.30 4.11
C ARG A 131 -2.16 -21.71 5.47
N SER A 132 -3.40 -21.85 5.95
CA SER A 132 -3.81 -21.38 7.28
C SER A 132 -3.22 -22.26 8.39
N CYS A 133 -3.23 -21.75 9.63
CA CYS A 133 -2.82 -22.56 10.78
C CYS A 133 -3.69 -23.83 10.93
N GLU A 134 -3.18 -24.89 11.56
CA GLU A 134 -3.87 -26.19 11.65
C GLU A 134 -5.31 -26.09 12.19
N THR A 135 -5.52 -25.22 13.18
CA THR A 135 -6.81 -24.98 13.82
C THR A 135 -7.62 -23.83 13.20
N CYS A 136 -7.07 -23.15 12.18
CA CYS A 136 -7.65 -21.98 11.54
C CYS A 136 -8.54 -22.41 10.38
N LYS A 137 -9.85 -22.44 10.61
CA LYS A 137 -10.90 -22.74 9.63
C LYS A 137 -11.70 -21.47 9.34
N TYR A 138 -12.45 -21.48 8.24
CA TYR A 138 -13.27 -20.33 7.86
C TYR A 138 -14.34 -19.99 8.91
N ASP A 139 -14.82 -21.01 9.62
CA ASP A 139 -15.81 -20.93 10.69
C ASP A 139 -15.20 -20.90 12.11
N SER A 140 -13.87 -20.81 12.24
CA SER A 140 -13.22 -20.65 13.55
C SER A 140 -13.71 -19.38 14.23
N ILE A 141 -14.03 -19.50 15.52
CA ILE A 141 -14.53 -18.39 16.33
C ILE A 141 -13.36 -17.55 16.85
N VAL A 142 -13.48 -16.24 16.72
CA VAL A 142 -12.63 -15.25 17.37
C VAL A 142 -13.46 -14.41 18.34
N TYR A 143 -12.86 -14.03 19.46
CA TYR A 143 -13.48 -13.19 20.48
C TYR A 143 -12.84 -11.81 20.46
N VAL A 144 -13.60 -10.81 20.01
CA VAL A 144 -13.13 -9.45 19.74
C VAL A 144 -14.11 -8.40 20.28
N PRO A 145 -13.72 -7.12 20.39
CA PRO A 145 -14.66 -6.06 20.71
C PRO A 145 -15.82 -5.99 19.70
N ASN A 146 -17.03 -5.76 20.18
CA ASN A 146 -18.22 -5.61 19.37
C ASN A 146 -18.22 -4.22 18.72
N LEU A 147 -17.89 -4.20 17.43
CA LEU A 147 -17.73 -2.97 16.66
C LEU A 147 -19.04 -2.21 16.46
N VAL A 148 -20.18 -2.90 16.36
CA VAL A 148 -21.49 -2.24 16.25
C VAL A 148 -21.88 -1.60 17.57
N ALA A 149 -21.79 -2.33 18.68
CA ALA A 149 -22.13 -1.80 19.98
C ALA A 149 -21.22 -0.62 20.38
N LEU A 150 -19.90 -0.78 20.28
CA LEU A 150 -18.93 0.27 20.63
C LEU A 150 -19.04 1.48 19.69
N GLY A 151 -19.20 1.25 18.39
CA GLY A 151 -19.44 2.32 17.41
C GLY A 151 -20.70 3.12 17.74
N THR A 152 -21.80 2.44 18.05
CA THR A 152 -23.07 3.08 18.43
C THR A 152 -22.92 3.93 19.69
N LEU A 153 -22.26 3.43 20.74
CA LEU A 153 -22.01 4.21 21.96
C LEU A 153 -21.14 5.43 21.67
N GLY A 154 -20.16 5.26 20.79
CA GLY A 154 -19.35 6.35 20.29
C GLY A 154 -20.20 7.43 19.62
N GLU A 155 -21.03 7.07 18.64
CA GLU A 155 -21.87 8.01 17.90
C GLU A 155 -22.86 8.73 18.81
N LEU A 156 -23.46 8.01 19.78
CA LEU A 156 -24.31 8.64 20.80
C LEU A 156 -23.54 9.65 21.66
N ALA A 157 -22.25 9.42 21.90
CA ALA A 157 -21.40 10.34 22.65
C ALA A 157 -20.94 11.56 21.83
N ASP A 158 -21.04 11.53 20.49
CA ASP A 158 -20.57 12.61 19.63
C ASP A 158 -21.46 13.87 19.77
N PRO A 159 -20.87 15.01 20.18
CA PRO A 159 -21.61 16.26 20.36
C PRO A 159 -22.32 16.77 19.08
N ARG A 160 -21.86 16.38 17.88
CA ARG A 160 -22.43 16.83 16.60
C ARG A 160 -23.90 16.42 16.45
N TYR A 161 -24.30 15.27 16.99
CA TYR A 161 -25.68 14.79 16.91
C TYR A 161 -26.59 15.35 17.99
N LYS A 162 -26.06 16.06 18.99
CA LYS A 162 -26.85 16.75 20.03
C LYS A 162 -27.86 15.84 20.74
N VAL A 163 -27.55 14.56 20.91
CA VAL A 163 -28.43 13.59 21.58
C VAL A 163 -28.49 13.93 23.08
N PRO A 164 -29.66 14.16 23.70
CA PRO A 164 -29.73 14.42 25.14
C PRO A 164 -29.26 13.22 25.98
N GLU A 165 -28.56 13.47 27.09
CA GLU A 165 -27.94 12.39 27.89
C GLU A 165 -28.93 11.33 28.40
N HIS A 166 -30.15 11.73 28.77
CA HIS A 166 -31.18 10.79 29.21
C HIS A 166 -31.65 9.85 28.08
N ILE A 167 -31.65 10.33 26.83
CA ILE A 167 -31.92 9.50 25.65
C ILE A 167 -30.74 8.57 25.37
N GLN A 168 -29.50 9.05 25.49
CA GLN A 168 -28.31 8.21 25.37
C GLN A 168 -28.34 7.04 26.37
N ARG A 169 -28.67 7.31 27.64
CA ARG A 169 -28.85 6.29 28.68
C ARG A 169 -29.96 5.29 28.35
N LEU A 170 -31.11 5.79 27.89
CA LEU A 170 -32.24 4.94 27.51
C LEU A 170 -31.85 3.97 26.38
N ILE A 171 -31.21 4.47 25.32
CA ILE A 171 -30.74 3.65 24.21
C ILE A 171 -29.75 2.59 24.69
N ALA A 172 -28.81 2.96 25.57
CA ALA A 172 -27.86 2.00 26.13
C ALA A 172 -28.53 0.88 26.96
N TYR A 173 -29.60 1.16 27.71
CA TYR A 173 -30.37 0.11 28.37
C TYR A 173 -31.13 -0.79 27.39
N VAL A 174 -31.67 -0.21 26.32
CA VAL A 174 -32.33 -0.98 25.24
C VAL A 174 -31.34 -1.91 24.54
N MET A 175 -30.13 -1.42 24.25
CA MET A 175 -29.02 -2.23 23.71
C MET A 175 -28.76 -3.46 24.59
N ILE A 176 -28.60 -3.27 25.91
CA ILE A 176 -28.38 -4.38 26.86
C ILE A 176 -29.54 -5.38 26.81
N PHE A 177 -30.78 -4.89 26.81
CA PHE A 177 -31.96 -5.76 26.75
C PHE A 177 -32.02 -6.60 25.46
N MET A 178 -31.49 -6.05 24.35
CA MET A 178 -31.35 -6.76 23.08
C MET A 178 -30.17 -7.74 23.04
N GLY A 179 -29.38 -7.85 24.11
CA GLY A 179 -28.22 -8.73 24.18
C GLY A 179 -26.95 -8.13 23.57
N GLU A 180 -26.88 -6.80 23.43
CA GLU A 180 -25.71 -6.11 22.89
C GLU A 180 -24.67 -5.86 23.98
N TYR A 181 -23.60 -6.64 23.91
CA TYR A 181 -22.47 -6.55 24.82
C TYR A 181 -21.25 -5.96 24.12
N PRO A 182 -20.31 -5.35 24.88
CA PRO A 182 -19.11 -4.75 24.31
C PRO A 182 -18.13 -5.71 23.62
N PHE A 183 -18.26 -7.02 23.81
CA PHE A 183 -17.44 -8.05 23.18
C PHE A 183 -18.33 -9.11 22.53
N VAL A 184 -17.90 -9.63 21.39
CA VAL A 184 -18.68 -10.59 20.60
C VAL A 184 -17.80 -11.75 20.13
N ARG A 185 -18.40 -12.95 20.10
CA ARG A 185 -17.80 -14.15 19.50
C ARG A 185 -18.37 -14.33 18.10
N VAL A 186 -17.50 -14.29 17.11
CA VAL A 186 -17.88 -14.30 15.69
C VAL A 186 -16.95 -15.22 14.91
N LYS A 187 -17.45 -15.81 13.84
CA LYS A 187 -16.62 -16.62 12.95
C LYS A 187 -15.70 -15.71 12.13
N PHE A 188 -14.52 -16.22 11.78
CA PHE A 188 -13.56 -15.51 10.92
C PHE A 188 -14.21 -14.99 9.62
N GLY A 189 -14.87 -15.87 8.87
CA GLY A 189 -15.52 -15.51 7.60
C GLY A 189 -16.58 -14.42 7.73
N GLU A 190 -17.39 -14.50 8.78
CA GLU A 190 -18.43 -13.51 9.10
C GLU A 190 -17.83 -12.16 9.53
N LEU A 191 -16.79 -12.17 10.35
CA LEU A 191 -16.14 -10.94 10.82
C LEU A 191 -15.44 -10.17 9.68
N ILE A 192 -14.83 -10.89 8.74
CA ILE A 192 -14.01 -10.27 7.70
C ILE A 192 -14.78 -10.01 6.42
N PHE A 193 -15.61 -10.94 5.93
CA PHE A 193 -16.22 -10.84 4.60
C PHE A 193 -17.76 -10.94 4.59
N ASP A 194 -18.32 -12.02 5.13
CA ASP A 194 -19.75 -12.37 4.95
C ASP A 194 -20.69 -11.46 5.76
N GLY A 195 -20.17 -10.89 6.83
CA GLY A 195 -20.93 -10.14 7.82
C GLY A 195 -21.59 -11.04 8.85
N TYR A 196 -21.60 -10.63 10.11
CA TYR A 196 -22.44 -11.26 11.14
C TYR A 196 -23.75 -10.47 11.34
N ASP A 197 -24.80 -11.18 11.76
CA ASP A 197 -26.07 -10.57 12.14
C ASP A 197 -25.94 -9.92 13.53
N ASP A 198 -26.47 -8.70 13.66
CA ASP A 198 -26.37 -7.87 14.86
C ASP A 198 -27.76 -7.32 15.21
N ALA A 199 -28.12 -7.29 16.50
CA ALA A 199 -29.47 -6.96 16.90
C ALA A 199 -29.77 -5.47 16.68
N LEU A 200 -28.76 -4.59 16.85
CA LEU A 200 -28.91 -3.16 16.57
C LEU A 200 -29.03 -2.88 15.09
N LEU A 201 -28.24 -3.53 14.24
CA LEU A 201 -28.40 -3.40 12.79
C LEU A 201 -29.77 -3.92 12.35
N ALA A 202 -30.24 -5.05 12.88
CA ALA A 202 -31.57 -5.57 12.57
C ALA A 202 -32.69 -4.60 13.01
N ALA A 203 -32.56 -4.00 14.20
CA ALA A 203 -33.50 -3.00 14.69
C ALA A 203 -33.46 -1.71 13.86
N ALA A 204 -32.27 -1.21 13.53
CA ALA A 204 -32.07 0.00 12.72
C ALA A 204 -32.68 -0.15 11.31
N ASN A 205 -32.56 -1.33 10.70
CA ASN A 205 -33.17 -1.62 9.40
C ASN A 205 -34.67 -2.00 9.47
N SER A 206 -35.27 -2.01 10.68
CA SER A 206 -36.67 -2.40 10.85
C SER A 206 -37.65 -1.30 10.42
N LYS A 207 -38.84 -1.71 9.96
CA LYS A 207 -39.93 -0.78 9.62
C LYS A 207 -40.40 0.06 10.81
N LEU A 208 -40.22 -0.45 12.04
CA LEU A 208 -40.61 0.26 13.26
C LEU A 208 -39.71 1.47 13.50
N VAL A 209 -38.38 1.27 13.50
CA VAL A 209 -37.41 2.34 13.72
C VAL A 209 -37.47 3.38 12.61
N ASN A 210 -37.60 2.95 11.35
CA ASN A 210 -37.77 3.86 10.21
C ASN A 210 -39.04 4.73 10.34
N LYS A 211 -40.13 4.21 10.92
CA LYS A 211 -41.34 5.01 11.21
C LYS A 211 -41.15 5.95 12.39
N LEU A 212 -40.42 5.52 13.42
CA LEU A 212 -40.11 6.34 14.60
C LEU A 212 -39.20 7.54 14.26
N GLN A 213 -38.37 7.43 13.23
CA GLN A 213 -37.59 8.57 12.69
C GLN A 213 -38.48 9.66 12.05
N ILE A 214 -39.69 9.33 11.60
CA ILE A 214 -40.58 10.21 10.82
C ILE A 214 -41.75 10.75 11.68
N LEU A 215 -41.81 10.41 12.96
CA LEU A 215 -42.96 10.73 13.83
C LEU A 215 -42.91 12.20 14.34
N ASN A 216 -43.81 13.03 13.79
CA ASN A 216 -44.18 14.42 14.16
C ASN A 216 -43.06 15.48 14.20
N ASN A 217 -43.12 16.42 13.24
CA ASN A 217 -42.33 17.67 13.18
C ASN A 217 -40.82 17.55 12.92
N ASN A 218 -40.34 16.62 12.08
CA ASN A 218 -38.90 16.48 11.75
C ASN A 218 -37.98 16.27 12.97
N ILE A 219 -38.51 15.81 14.11
CA ILE A 219 -37.71 15.48 15.29
C ILE A 219 -37.34 13.99 15.20
N SER A 220 -36.11 13.70 14.78
CA SER A 220 -35.59 12.35 14.91
C SER A 220 -35.40 12.01 16.39
N ILE A 221 -36.05 10.95 16.88
CA ILE A 221 -35.88 10.45 18.26
C ILE A 221 -34.43 9.99 18.50
N VAL A 222 -33.74 9.55 17.43
CA VAL A 222 -32.32 9.21 17.43
C VAL A 222 -31.66 9.96 16.25
N PRO A 223 -31.12 11.17 16.45
CA PRO A 223 -30.53 11.99 15.38
C PRO A 223 -29.12 11.49 14.97
N VAL A 224 -28.89 10.18 15.03
CA VAL A 224 -27.65 9.52 14.59
C VAL A 224 -27.94 8.84 13.25
N PRO A 225 -27.07 8.99 12.24
CA PRO A 225 -27.25 8.32 10.96
C PRO A 225 -27.16 6.80 11.16
N PHE A 226 -28.19 6.08 10.72
CA PHE A 226 -28.09 4.63 10.64
C PHE A 226 -27.25 4.25 9.43
N PRO A 227 -26.23 3.39 9.60
CA PRO A 227 -25.46 2.95 8.46
C PRO A 227 -26.35 2.12 7.54
N ASN A 228 -26.20 2.29 6.22
CA ASN A 228 -26.85 1.45 5.22
C ASN A 228 -26.15 0.08 5.15
N MET A 229 -26.22 -0.66 6.25
CA MET A 229 -25.55 -1.93 6.49
C MET A 229 -26.53 -2.88 7.17
N HIS A 230 -26.65 -4.09 6.62
CA HIS A 230 -27.53 -5.13 7.18
C HIS A 230 -26.79 -6.13 8.06
N ARG A 231 -25.50 -6.38 7.77
CA ARG A 231 -24.62 -7.30 8.49
C ARG A 231 -23.26 -6.65 8.66
N MET A 232 -22.58 -6.89 9.77
CA MET A 232 -21.32 -6.23 10.09
C MET A 232 -20.09 -7.07 9.67
N ALA A 233 -19.19 -6.48 8.86
CA ALA A 233 -17.88 -7.05 8.51
C ALA A 233 -16.85 -5.94 8.24
N PHE A 234 -15.55 -6.25 8.41
CA PHE A 234 -14.46 -5.31 8.08
C PHE A 234 -14.35 -5.04 6.57
N PHE A 235 -14.45 -6.06 5.73
CA PHE A 235 -14.48 -5.96 4.27
C PHE A 235 -15.90 -6.20 3.74
N ASN A 236 -16.88 -5.58 4.39
CA ASN A 236 -18.29 -5.73 4.06
C ASN A 236 -18.56 -5.49 2.55
N ARG A 237 -19.20 -6.47 1.91
CA ARG A 237 -19.57 -6.46 0.47
C ARG A 237 -18.40 -6.26 -0.49
N TYR A 238 -17.16 -6.49 -0.04
CA TYR A 238 -15.97 -6.27 -0.85
C TYR A 238 -15.55 -7.50 -1.67
N ASN A 239 -16.00 -8.69 -1.26
CA ASN A 239 -15.73 -9.90 -2.01
C ASN A 239 -16.57 -9.96 -3.28
N ASN A 240 -15.93 -10.22 -4.43
CA ASN A 240 -16.54 -10.20 -5.76
C ASN A 240 -17.18 -8.85 -6.11
N SER A 241 -16.59 -7.76 -5.64
CA SER A 241 -16.95 -6.39 -6.01
C SER A 241 -15.78 -5.68 -6.67
N ALA A 242 -15.98 -4.41 -7.03
CA ALA A 242 -14.91 -3.55 -7.52
C ALA A 242 -14.71 -2.33 -6.63
N ASP A 243 -13.47 -1.83 -6.61
CA ASP A 243 -13.18 -0.47 -6.21
C ASP A 243 -13.88 0.51 -7.18
N SER A 244 -14.08 1.75 -6.73
CA SER A 244 -14.64 2.84 -7.54
C SER A 244 -13.82 3.10 -8.80
N GLU A 245 -14.43 3.69 -9.83
CA GLU A 245 -13.77 3.94 -11.13
C GLU A 245 -12.46 4.71 -10.95
N TYR A 246 -11.39 4.21 -11.55
CA TYR A 246 -10.12 4.91 -11.68
C TYR A 246 -9.99 5.46 -13.10
N GLU A 247 -9.47 6.68 -13.22
CA GLU A 247 -8.88 7.19 -14.46
C GLU A 247 -7.39 7.41 -14.24
N VAL A 248 -6.54 6.82 -15.07
CA VAL A 248 -5.08 6.92 -14.96
C VAL A 248 -4.44 7.31 -16.29
N TYR A 249 -3.23 7.88 -16.22
CA TYR A 249 -2.42 8.09 -17.41
C TYR A 249 -1.85 6.78 -17.97
N THR A 250 -1.82 6.64 -19.29
CA THR A 250 -1.27 5.45 -19.96
C THR A 250 0.25 5.43 -20.03
N GLY A 251 0.88 6.61 -19.89
CA GLY A 251 2.31 6.80 -20.09
C GLY A 251 2.73 7.05 -21.54
N LYS A 252 1.77 7.22 -22.47
CA LYS A 252 2.02 7.44 -23.90
C LYS A 252 2.85 8.70 -24.17
N ASP A 253 2.45 9.83 -23.59
CA ASP A 253 3.20 11.10 -23.73
C ASP A 253 4.46 11.15 -22.85
N ASP A 254 4.37 10.60 -21.64
CA ASP A 254 5.46 10.57 -20.65
C ASP A 254 5.33 9.33 -19.77
N LEU A 255 6.28 8.41 -19.89
CA LEU A 255 6.33 7.17 -19.11
C LEU A 255 6.41 7.39 -17.60
N LYS A 256 6.93 8.53 -17.13
CA LYS A 256 6.92 8.86 -15.69
C LYS A 256 5.51 9.09 -15.15
N LYS A 257 4.52 9.32 -16.02
CA LYS A 257 3.11 9.44 -15.63
C LYS A 257 2.37 8.10 -15.66
N LYS A 258 2.96 7.03 -16.22
CA LYS A 258 2.30 5.73 -16.36
C LYS A 258 1.63 5.27 -15.06
N GLY A 259 0.32 5.03 -15.14
CA GLY A 259 -0.50 4.55 -14.02
C GLY A 259 -0.77 5.59 -12.92
N LYS A 260 -0.28 6.83 -13.03
CA LYS A 260 -0.64 7.90 -12.08
C LYS A 260 -2.12 8.21 -12.19
N ILE A 261 -2.77 8.33 -11.03
CA ILE A 261 -4.20 8.57 -10.92
C ILE A 261 -4.51 10.02 -11.30
N ILE A 262 -5.55 10.17 -12.12
CA ILE A 262 -6.13 11.46 -12.53
C ILE A 262 -7.39 11.71 -11.70
N THR A 263 -8.31 10.75 -11.72
CA THR A 263 -9.52 10.76 -10.90
C THR A 263 -9.74 9.39 -10.25
N TRP A 264 -10.38 9.43 -9.08
CA TRP A 264 -10.94 8.26 -8.42
C TRP A 264 -12.38 8.59 -8.03
N ASN A 265 -13.32 7.71 -8.40
CA ASN A 265 -14.76 7.99 -8.29
C ASN A 265 -15.19 9.27 -9.02
N GLY A 266 -14.52 9.60 -10.14
CA GLY A 266 -14.77 10.81 -10.94
C GLY A 266 -14.19 12.11 -10.37
N ASP A 267 -13.65 12.09 -9.15
CA ASP A 267 -13.09 13.26 -8.47
C ASP A 267 -11.56 13.27 -8.50
N THR A 268 -10.96 14.46 -8.53
CA THR A 268 -9.49 14.67 -8.49
C THR A 268 -8.93 14.72 -7.07
N LYS A 269 -9.80 14.73 -6.06
CA LYS A 269 -9.45 14.70 -4.64
C LYS A 269 -10.33 13.67 -3.94
N LEU A 270 -9.84 13.13 -2.84
CA LEU A 270 -10.62 12.24 -1.97
C LEU A 270 -11.82 12.98 -1.35
N PRO A 271 -12.88 12.24 -0.98
CA PRO A 271 -14.08 12.82 -0.39
C PRO A 271 -13.78 13.67 0.85
N SER A 272 -14.43 14.83 0.97
CA SER A 272 -14.34 15.67 2.18
C SER A 272 -14.96 15.00 3.41
N ALA A 273 -15.79 13.97 3.21
CA ALA A 273 -16.31 13.13 4.27
C ALA A 273 -15.23 12.26 4.93
N TRP A 274 -14.07 12.05 4.28
CA TRP A 274 -12.96 11.30 4.86
C TRP A 274 -11.99 12.21 5.57
N TRP A 275 -11.60 13.32 4.93
CA TRP A 275 -10.60 14.26 5.42
C TRP A 275 -11.08 15.67 5.16
N GLU A 276 -10.94 16.56 6.15
CA GLU A 276 -11.31 17.97 6.00
C GLU A 276 -10.21 18.77 5.27
N ASP A 277 -8.95 18.42 5.52
CA ASP A 277 -7.78 19.10 4.97
C ASP A 277 -7.54 18.77 3.48
N ASP A 278 -7.18 19.79 2.71
CA ASP A 278 -7.03 19.68 1.26
C ASP A 278 -5.80 18.85 0.83
N ASP A 279 -4.75 18.82 1.64
CA ASP A 279 -3.54 18.03 1.40
C ASP A 279 -3.77 16.55 1.74
N ALA A 280 -4.49 16.28 2.84
CA ALA A 280 -4.92 14.93 3.22
C ALA A 280 -5.82 14.28 2.17
N ARG A 281 -6.58 15.10 1.42
CA ARG A 281 -7.44 14.65 0.31
C ARG A 281 -6.69 14.45 -1.01
N ALA A 282 -5.41 14.79 -1.10
CA ALA A 282 -4.68 14.70 -2.36
C ALA A 282 -4.52 13.24 -2.83
N LEU A 283 -4.94 12.96 -4.07
CA LEU A 283 -4.63 11.73 -4.78
C LEU A 283 -3.19 11.82 -5.32
N ARG A 284 -2.28 10.99 -4.79
CA ARG A 284 -0.87 10.99 -5.18
C ARG A 284 -0.44 9.64 -5.73
N GLY A 285 0.27 9.68 -6.86
CA GLY A 285 0.90 8.50 -7.42
C GLY A 285 -0.06 7.52 -8.08
N THR A 286 0.25 6.22 -7.97
CA THR A 286 -0.43 5.14 -8.71
C THR A 286 -1.40 4.35 -7.81
N ASP A 287 -2.23 3.49 -8.41
CA ASP A 287 -3.10 2.56 -7.68
C ASP A 287 -2.26 1.51 -6.93
N SER A 288 -2.31 1.52 -5.60
CA SER A 288 -1.76 0.47 -4.72
C SER A 288 -0.27 0.17 -4.94
N GLY A 289 0.51 1.14 -5.44
CA GLY A 289 1.95 0.95 -5.72
C GLY A 289 2.22 0.04 -6.92
N GLN A 290 1.28 -0.10 -7.86
CA GLN A 290 1.45 -0.97 -9.03
C GLN A 290 2.56 -0.52 -9.98
N PHE A 291 2.86 0.79 -10.01
CA PHE A 291 4.01 1.33 -10.71
C PHE A 291 4.67 2.42 -9.88
N ALA A 292 5.99 2.48 -9.98
CA ALA A 292 6.79 3.63 -9.66
C ALA A 292 7.18 4.39 -10.95
N GLU A 293 7.74 5.59 -10.81
CA GLU A 293 8.30 6.31 -11.95
C GLU A 293 9.45 5.50 -12.58
N THR A 294 9.67 5.66 -13.89
CA THR A 294 10.83 5.07 -14.57
C THR A 294 12.11 5.79 -14.17
N GLN A 295 13.25 5.10 -14.22
CA GLN A 295 14.59 5.63 -13.94
C GLN A 295 14.78 6.01 -12.46
N LEU A 296 14.34 5.13 -11.56
CA LEU A 296 14.49 5.31 -10.12
C LEU A 296 15.96 5.32 -9.70
N ASN A 297 16.23 6.10 -8.67
CA ASN A 297 17.53 6.16 -8.00
C ASN A 297 17.33 6.33 -6.49
N GLU A 298 18.44 6.45 -5.76
CA GLU A 298 18.46 6.51 -4.30
C GLU A 298 17.81 7.78 -3.72
N ASN A 299 17.59 8.81 -4.54
CA ASN A 299 16.91 10.06 -4.15
C ASN A 299 15.44 10.09 -4.59
N SER A 300 14.95 9.04 -5.26
CA SER A 300 13.56 8.97 -5.68
C SER A 300 12.63 8.80 -4.46
N GLU A 301 11.41 9.32 -4.58
CA GLU A 301 10.30 9.02 -3.68
C GLU A 301 9.16 8.41 -4.52
N VAL A 302 8.44 7.45 -3.95
CA VAL A 302 7.36 6.75 -4.65
C VAL A 302 6.07 6.93 -3.87
N SER A 303 5.15 7.73 -4.40
CA SER A 303 3.81 7.86 -3.81
C SER A 303 2.81 6.93 -4.47
N PHE A 304 1.79 6.52 -3.72
CA PHE A 304 0.65 5.76 -4.24
C PHE A 304 -0.60 6.00 -3.39
N PHE A 305 -1.77 5.81 -4.00
CA PHE A 305 -3.05 5.83 -3.30
C PHE A 305 -3.45 4.41 -2.93
N GLN A 306 -3.87 4.21 -1.67
CA GLN A 306 -4.39 2.94 -1.19
C GLN A 306 -5.87 3.04 -0.84
N SER A 307 -6.72 2.44 -1.66
CA SER A 307 -8.18 2.58 -1.54
C SER A 307 -8.74 1.99 -0.24
N TYR A 308 -8.19 0.88 0.25
CA TYR A 308 -8.63 0.30 1.54
C TYR A 308 -8.11 1.04 2.77
N MET A 309 -7.18 1.97 2.59
CA MET A 309 -6.58 2.79 3.66
C MET A 309 -6.98 4.27 3.59
N CYS A 310 -7.85 4.61 2.64
CA CYS A 310 -8.49 5.92 2.49
C CYS A 310 -7.54 7.11 2.30
N ARG A 311 -6.25 6.90 1.96
CA ARG A 311 -5.28 7.99 1.77
C ARG A 311 -4.15 7.60 0.82
N SER A 312 -3.38 8.61 0.42
CA SER A 312 -2.12 8.42 -0.27
C SER A 312 -0.96 8.29 0.72
N PHE A 313 0.07 7.54 0.34
CA PHE A 313 1.31 7.33 1.08
C PHE A 313 2.53 7.65 0.23
N THR A 314 3.65 7.96 0.88
CA THR A 314 4.94 8.15 0.22
C THR A 314 6.00 7.19 0.77
N LEU A 315 6.68 6.50 -0.14
CA LEU A 315 7.77 5.57 0.16
C LEU A 315 9.10 6.21 -0.19
N ARG A 316 10.13 5.89 0.60
CA ARG A 316 11.49 6.40 0.39
C ARG A 316 12.46 5.25 0.21
N TYR A 317 13.51 5.50 -0.56
CA TYR A 317 14.55 4.52 -0.80
C TYR A 317 15.17 4.03 0.53
N ARG A 318 15.34 2.71 0.63
CA ARG A 318 15.97 2.05 1.77
C ARG A 318 17.32 1.45 1.41
N ARG A 319 17.36 0.60 0.39
CA ARG A 319 18.56 -0.14 -0.04
C ARG A 319 18.41 -0.75 -1.43
N LYS A 320 19.54 -1.08 -2.06
CA LYS A 320 19.60 -1.99 -3.22
C LYS A 320 19.30 -3.42 -2.79
N THR A 321 18.58 -4.16 -3.64
CA THR A 321 18.28 -5.58 -3.44
C THR A 321 18.18 -6.28 -4.80
N SER A 322 17.74 -7.53 -4.80
CA SER A 322 17.47 -8.28 -6.02
C SER A 322 16.31 -9.24 -5.82
N VAL A 323 15.50 -9.40 -6.85
CA VAL A 323 14.41 -10.39 -6.89
C VAL A 323 14.66 -11.28 -8.10
N HIS A 324 14.87 -12.58 -7.89
CA HIS A 324 15.19 -13.53 -8.97
C HIS A 324 16.37 -13.06 -9.84
N ASN A 325 17.43 -12.57 -9.20
CA ASN A 325 18.62 -11.97 -9.85
C ASN A 325 18.36 -10.72 -10.70
N ILE A 326 17.15 -10.17 -10.68
CA ILE A 326 16.84 -8.86 -11.26
C ILE A 326 17.18 -7.79 -10.21
N PRO A 327 18.09 -6.84 -10.48
CA PRO A 327 18.39 -5.75 -9.57
C PRO A 327 17.17 -4.88 -9.29
N THR A 328 16.94 -4.55 -8.03
CA THR A 328 15.81 -3.75 -7.58
C THR A 328 16.23 -2.74 -6.52
N LEU A 329 15.42 -1.71 -6.34
CA LEU A 329 15.53 -0.75 -5.24
C LEU A 329 14.35 -0.96 -4.29
N ARG A 330 14.66 -1.15 -3.01
CA ARG A 330 13.66 -1.26 -1.96
C ARG A 330 13.22 0.12 -1.51
N PHE A 331 11.91 0.36 -1.53
CA PHE A 331 11.26 1.55 -1.01
C PHE A 331 10.35 1.17 0.15
N GLU A 332 10.44 1.92 1.24
CA GLU A 332 9.69 1.64 2.48
C GLU A 332 8.96 2.88 2.98
N SER A 333 7.83 2.68 3.63
CA SER A 333 7.15 3.74 4.38
C SER A 333 7.93 4.03 5.64
N LYS A 334 8.13 5.31 5.95
CA LYS A 334 8.73 5.68 7.24
C LYS A 334 7.68 5.80 8.34
N VAL A 335 8.16 5.86 9.58
CA VAL A 335 7.33 6.02 10.78
C VAL A 335 6.50 7.30 10.72
N GLU A 336 7.06 8.36 10.13
CA GLU A 336 6.42 9.67 9.99
C GLU A 336 5.14 9.61 9.15
N GLU A 337 4.95 8.65 8.25
CA GLU A 337 3.70 8.50 7.46
C GLU A 337 2.48 8.20 8.36
N PHE A 338 2.71 7.62 9.55
CA PHE A 338 1.70 7.26 10.53
C PHE A 338 1.72 8.19 11.77
N ASP A 339 2.54 9.22 11.77
CA ASP A 339 2.61 10.20 12.85
C ASP A 339 1.69 11.38 12.53
N THR A 340 0.46 11.33 13.05
CA THR A 340 -0.55 12.41 12.92
C THR A 340 -0.27 13.62 13.81
N THR A 341 0.80 13.58 14.61
CA THR A 341 1.23 14.74 15.40
C THR A 341 2.01 15.73 14.55
N LEU A 342 2.71 15.23 13.51
CA LEU A 342 3.43 16.07 12.57
C LEU A 342 2.48 17.00 11.79
N PRO A 343 2.86 18.27 11.53
CA PRO A 343 2.03 19.21 10.77
C PRO A 343 1.60 18.68 9.40
N MET A 344 2.47 17.95 8.70
CA MET A 344 2.18 17.37 7.38
C MET A 344 1.09 16.28 7.39
N ASN A 345 0.77 15.72 8.56
CA ASN A 345 -0.28 14.70 8.72
C ASN A 345 -1.42 15.19 9.63
N ALA A 346 -1.50 16.49 9.92
CA ALA A 346 -2.51 17.04 10.81
C ALA A 346 -3.94 16.77 10.32
N GLY A 347 -4.15 16.72 8.99
CA GLY A 347 -5.42 16.36 8.36
C GLY A 347 -5.87 14.92 8.57
N PHE A 348 -4.99 14.04 9.05
CA PHE A 348 -5.29 12.64 9.37
C PHE A 348 -5.51 12.38 10.87
N ARG A 349 -5.60 13.43 11.70
CA ARG A 349 -5.82 13.29 13.15
C ARG A 349 -7.18 12.63 13.42
N TYR A 350 -7.19 11.68 14.35
CA TYR A 350 -8.43 11.14 14.87
C TYR A 350 -9.17 12.21 15.68
N ALA A 351 -10.42 12.47 15.31
CA ALA A 351 -11.21 13.55 15.89
C ALA A 351 -11.53 13.36 17.38
N ASN A 352 -11.51 12.12 17.89
CA ASN A 352 -11.81 11.79 19.29
C ASN A 352 -13.06 12.51 19.83
N ALA A 353 -14.17 12.40 19.09
CA ALA A 353 -15.42 13.10 19.40
C ALA A 353 -16.01 12.69 20.77
N GLU A 354 -15.66 11.49 21.25
CA GLU A 354 -15.97 11.00 22.60
C GLU A 354 -15.20 11.71 23.73
N ASN A 355 -14.18 12.51 23.39
CA ASN A 355 -13.33 13.27 24.30
C ASN A 355 -12.70 12.40 25.41
N ILE A 356 -12.23 11.21 25.05
CA ILE A 356 -11.61 10.27 25.99
C ILE A 356 -10.09 10.47 25.97
N LYS A 357 -9.49 10.62 27.16
CA LYS A 357 -8.04 10.55 27.33
C LYS A 357 -7.63 9.08 27.40
N TYR A 358 -7.20 8.53 26.27
CA TYR A 358 -6.88 7.10 26.13
C TYR A 358 -5.65 6.66 26.92
N PHE A 359 -4.67 7.56 27.10
CA PHE A 359 -3.45 7.29 27.83
C PHE A 359 -3.12 8.47 28.75
N ASP A 360 -3.01 8.22 30.05
CA ASP A 360 -2.81 9.28 31.05
C ASP A 360 -1.49 10.06 30.85
N ASN A 361 -0.45 9.36 30.41
CA ASN A 361 0.89 9.91 30.20
C ASN A 361 1.07 10.56 28.81
N TRP A 362 -0.03 10.76 28.05
CA TRP A 362 0.02 11.39 26.74
C TRP A 362 -0.87 12.65 26.67
N PRO A 363 -0.38 13.71 26.01
CA PRO A 363 1.04 14.01 25.77
C PRO A 363 1.74 14.22 27.11
N ASN A 364 3.02 13.89 27.18
CA ASN A 364 3.79 14.09 28.40
C ASN A 364 4.15 15.58 28.53
N CYS A 365 3.53 16.27 29.50
CA CYS A 365 3.74 17.69 29.77
C CYS A 365 4.53 17.96 31.06
N ASP A 366 5.04 16.93 31.74
CA ASP A 366 5.62 17.06 33.09
C ASP A 366 6.87 17.97 33.12
N ASN A 367 7.60 18.06 32.00
CA ASN A 367 8.82 18.87 31.86
C ASN A 367 8.70 19.93 30.73
N TYR A 368 7.50 20.42 30.46
CA TYR A 368 7.29 21.38 29.38
C TYR A 368 7.95 22.74 29.66
N THR A 369 8.80 23.17 28.72
CA THR A 369 9.31 24.55 28.63
C THR A 369 8.90 25.11 27.28
N GLN A 370 8.30 26.31 27.27
CA GLN A 370 7.86 26.94 26.03
C GLN A 370 9.04 27.15 25.07
N PRO A 371 8.99 26.61 23.84
CA PRO A 371 10.01 26.87 22.82
C PRO A 371 10.13 28.35 22.47
N GLU A 372 11.33 28.79 22.05
CA GLU A 372 11.53 30.13 21.49
C GLU A 372 10.82 30.26 20.13
N GLY A 373 10.00 31.30 19.96
CA GLY A 373 9.27 31.55 18.71
C GLY A 373 7.83 32.00 18.94
N GLU A 374 7.11 32.21 17.83
CA GLU A 374 5.68 32.48 17.85
C GLU A 374 4.91 31.23 18.27
N LEU A 375 3.88 31.41 19.11
CA LEU A 375 3.05 30.32 19.61
C LEU A 375 2.25 29.70 18.45
N ASP A 376 2.51 28.44 18.15
CA ASP A 376 1.87 27.70 17.07
C ASP A 376 1.25 26.40 17.60
N CYS A 377 -0.05 26.43 17.88
CA CYS A 377 -0.76 25.31 18.50
C CYS A 377 -0.92 24.09 17.57
N ASP A 378 -0.56 24.20 16.29
CA ASP A 378 -0.57 23.07 15.36
C ASP A 378 0.68 22.20 15.49
N LYS A 379 1.72 22.71 16.15
CA LYS A 379 3.01 22.06 16.37
C LYS A 379 3.08 21.32 17.72
N PRO A 380 3.57 20.06 17.74
CA PRO A 380 3.63 19.24 18.94
C PRO A 380 4.33 19.89 20.14
N GLU A 381 5.39 20.64 19.88
CA GLU A 381 6.20 21.29 20.90
C GLU A 381 5.47 22.41 21.66
N PHE A 382 4.32 22.91 21.18
CA PHE A 382 3.53 23.93 21.87
C PHE A 382 2.25 23.38 22.51
N TRP A 383 1.92 22.09 22.35
CA TRP A 383 0.64 21.53 22.83
C TRP A 383 0.47 21.53 24.35
N CYS A 384 1.57 21.48 25.09
CA CYS A 384 1.54 21.59 26.55
C CYS A 384 1.42 23.04 27.03
N ASN A 385 1.42 24.03 26.12
CA ASN A 385 1.09 25.41 26.46
C ASN A 385 -0.38 25.51 26.88
N SER A 386 -0.64 26.19 28.00
CA SER A 386 -2.00 26.43 28.49
C SER A 386 -2.87 27.20 27.48
N THR A 387 -2.26 28.06 26.68
CA THR A 387 -2.94 28.85 25.63
C THR A 387 -3.43 27.97 24.47
N CYS A 388 -2.76 26.84 24.22
CA CYS A 388 -3.15 25.86 23.20
C CYS A 388 -4.15 24.82 23.73
N GLY A 389 -4.76 25.07 24.89
CA GLY A 389 -5.75 24.15 25.47
C GLY A 389 -5.14 22.92 26.16
N GLY A 390 -3.81 22.89 26.34
CA GLY A 390 -3.09 21.92 27.18
C GLY A 390 -3.42 20.46 26.86
N ALA A 391 -2.82 19.92 25.79
CA ALA A 391 -3.03 18.57 25.26
C ALA A 391 -4.32 18.30 24.48
N THR A 392 -5.07 19.34 24.12
CA THR A 392 -6.29 19.21 23.32
C THR A 392 -6.12 19.84 21.94
N PHE A 393 -6.86 19.31 20.96
CA PHE A 393 -6.96 19.87 19.61
C PHE A 393 -8.43 20.03 19.25
N ASN A 394 -8.84 21.24 18.86
CA ASN A 394 -10.24 21.60 18.65
C ASN A 394 -11.17 21.20 19.82
N GLY A 395 -10.65 21.23 21.06
CA GLY A 395 -11.39 20.87 22.27
C GLY A 395 -11.50 19.37 22.56
N THR A 396 -10.80 18.51 21.80
CA THR A 396 -10.77 17.04 22.00
C THR A 396 -9.37 16.55 22.39
N GLN A 397 -9.27 15.40 23.06
CA GLN A 397 -7.97 14.85 23.48
C GLN A 397 -7.16 14.34 22.29
N LEU A 398 -5.88 14.70 22.22
CA LEU A 398 -4.96 14.25 21.17
C LEU A 398 -4.60 12.76 21.30
N MET A 399 -4.50 12.08 20.16
CA MET A 399 -4.01 10.70 20.10
C MET A 399 -2.48 10.65 20.00
N PRO A 400 -1.83 9.61 20.57
CA PRO A 400 -0.41 9.35 20.32
C PRO A 400 -0.11 9.07 18.84
N PRO A 401 1.14 9.29 18.39
CA PRO A 401 1.55 9.01 17.02
C PRO A 401 1.60 7.50 16.72
N GLY A 402 1.75 7.16 15.44
CA GLY A 402 1.88 5.79 14.96
C GLY A 402 0.58 5.14 14.49
N MET A 403 -0.51 5.92 14.42
CA MET A 403 -1.81 5.48 13.97
C MET A 403 -2.65 6.62 13.38
N TYR A 404 -3.63 6.28 12.56
CA TYR A 404 -4.61 7.24 12.01
C TYR A 404 -5.97 6.54 11.81
N PRO A 405 -7.09 7.28 11.69
CA PRO A 405 -8.41 6.66 11.65
C PRO A 405 -8.77 6.03 10.30
N VAL A 406 -9.61 5.01 10.35
CA VAL A 406 -10.26 4.44 9.15
C VAL A 406 -11.55 5.22 8.90
N ASN A 407 -11.58 5.98 7.80
CA ASN A 407 -12.72 6.84 7.48
C ASN A 407 -13.52 6.39 6.25
N CYS A 408 -13.21 5.25 5.64
CA CYS A 408 -13.89 4.74 4.46
C CYS A 408 -14.13 3.24 4.50
N TYR A 409 -15.08 2.79 3.69
CA TYR A 409 -15.14 1.38 3.30
C TYR A 409 -14.08 1.07 2.23
N PRO A 410 -13.48 -0.13 2.23
CA PRO A 410 -12.55 -0.53 1.19
C PRO A 410 -13.12 -0.31 -0.22
N GLY A 411 -12.41 0.46 -1.04
CA GLY A 411 -12.73 0.68 -2.44
C GLY A 411 -13.91 1.61 -2.74
N ARG A 412 -14.59 2.17 -1.73
CA ARG A 412 -15.85 2.91 -1.92
C ARG A 412 -15.80 4.29 -1.29
N PRO A 413 -16.42 5.33 -1.89
CA PRO A 413 -16.33 6.73 -1.42
C PRO A 413 -17.10 6.96 -0.11
N GLU A 414 -17.97 6.04 0.29
CA GLU A 414 -18.76 6.19 1.50
C GLU A 414 -17.90 6.10 2.76
N PRO A 415 -18.14 6.98 3.76
CA PRO A 415 -17.46 6.87 5.03
C PRO A 415 -17.96 5.67 5.84
N THR A 416 -17.10 5.16 6.72
CA THR A 416 -17.47 4.12 7.69
C THR A 416 -18.05 4.76 8.96
N PRO A 417 -19.12 4.20 9.55
CA PRO A 417 -19.67 4.67 10.83
C PRO A 417 -18.83 4.19 12.05
N PHE A 418 -17.80 3.37 11.81
CA PHE A 418 -17.05 2.70 12.85
C PHE A 418 -15.78 3.45 13.20
N ARG A 419 -15.46 3.49 14.49
CA ARG A 419 -14.21 4.06 15.00
C ARG A 419 -13.14 3.01 14.98
N LEU A 420 -12.29 3.09 13.98
CA LEU A 420 -11.18 2.18 13.77
C LEU A 420 -9.91 2.97 13.53
N LEU A 421 -8.78 2.37 13.85
CA LEU A 421 -7.45 2.97 13.68
C LEU A 421 -6.57 1.99 12.89
N PHE A 422 -5.88 2.51 11.87
CA PHE A 422 -4.77 1.83 11.23
C PHE A 422 -3.47 2.16 11.95
N SER A 423 -2.62 1.15 12.15
CA SER A 423 -1.26 1.32 12.66
C SER A 423 -0.31 0.27 12.08
N ALA A 424 0.99 0.36 12.40
CA ALA A 424 1.89 -0.77 12.24
C ALA A 424 1.47 -1.95 13.15
N PRO A 425 1.80 -3.20 12.80
CA PRO A 425 1.60 -4.37 13.65
C PRO A 425 2.14 -4.13 15.06
N HIS A 426 1.37 -4.57 16.06
CA HIS A 426 1.67 -4.43 17.49
C HIS A 426 1.95 -3.00 17.96
N PHE A 427 1.48 -2.00 17.19
CA PHE A 427 1.80 -0.60 17.40
C PHE A 427 3.32 -0.32 17.38
N ALA A 428 4.10 -1.04 16.58
CA ALA A 428 5.57 -0.98 16.58
C ALA A 428 6.15 0.45 16.41
N THR A 429 5.41 1.34 15.72
CA THR A 429 5.74 2.75 15.49
C THR A 429 5.26 3.71 16.57
N ALA A 430 4.43 3.26 17.51
CA ALA A 430 3.81 4.09 18.53
C ALA A 430 4.61 4.09 19.86
N PRO A 431 4.34 5.06 20.75
CA PRO A 431 4.97 5.11 22.07
C PRO A 431 4.67 3.87 22.92
N GLU A 432 5.52 3.61 23.90
CA GLU A 432 5.41 2.43 24.78
C GLU A 432 4.05 2.30 25.47
N ALA A 433 3.42 3.41 25.86
CA ALA A 433 2.08 3.40 26.44
C ALA A 433 1.02 2.74 25.53
N VAL A 434 1.15 2.92 24.21
CA VAL A 434 0.26 2.32 23.20
C VAL A 434 0.66 0.87 22.93
N ARG A 435 1.96 0.59 22.78
CA ARG A 435 2.46 -0.78 22.55
C ARG A 435 2.07 -1.73 23.68
N ASN A 436 2.05 -1.19 24.90
CA ASN A 436 1.61 -1.88 26.09
C ASN A 436 0.12 -1.63 26.37
N SER A 437 -0.73 -1.36 25.38
CA SER A 437 -2.19 -1.24 25.54
C SER A 437 -2.81 -2.52 26.09
N VAL A 438 -2.33 -3.68 25.64
CA VAL A 438 -2.82 -4.99 26.07
C VAL A 438 -1.70 -5.86 26.63
N ILE A 439 -2.06 -6.97 27.27
CA ILE A 439 -1.15 -8.00 27.76
C ILE A 439 -1.28 -9.22 26.84
N GLY A 440 -0.18 -9.87 26.47
CA GLY A 440 -0.21 -11.18 25.80
C GLY A 440 0.29 -11.21 24.36
N TYR A 441 0.68 -10.06 23.81
CA TYR A 441 1.64 -10.00 22.71
C TYR A 441 2.58 -8.81 22.96
N SER A 442 3.88 -9.01 22.79
CA SER A 442 4.88 -7.95 22.85
C SER A 442 6.18 -8.44 22.22
N ASN A 443 6.14 -8.79 20.93
CA ASN A 443 7.37 -9.01 20.18
C ASN A 443 7.79 -7.69 19.54
N LEU A 444 8.63 -6.95 20.26
CA LEU A 444 9.31 -5.72 19.81
C LEU A 444 10.24 -5.91 18.59
N ASN A 445 10.36 -7.15 18.08
CA ASN A 445 11.20 -7.51 16.94
C ASN A 445 10.43 -7.54 15.60
N GLU A 446 9.13 -7.29 15.58
CA GLU A 446 8.40 -7.17 14.31
C GLU A 446 8.72 -5.85 13.62
N GLU A 447 8.97 -5.93 12.30
CA GLU A 447 9.35 -4.78 11.49
C GLU A 447 8.25 -3.70 11.53
N ALA A 448 8.61 -2.51 12.00
CA ALA A 448 7.73 -1.33 12.04
C ALA A 448 7.29 -0.83 10.64
N THR A 449 7.86 -1.42 9.59
CA THR A 449 7.62 -1.04 8.20
C THR A 449 6.25 -1.55 7.75
N VAL A 450 5.33 -0.63 7.48
CA VAL A 450 3.98 -0.97 6.99
C VAL A 450 3.98 -1.30 5.51
N PHE A 451 4.75 -0.56 4.70
CA PHE A 451 4.85 -0.78 3.26
C PHE A 451 6.30 -1.02 2.86
N SER A 452 6.54 -2.09 2.11
CA SER A 452 7.84 -2.39 1.50
C SER A 452 7.64 -2.87 0.06
N PHE A 453 8.29 -2.20 -0.88
CA PHE A 453 8.20 -2.51 -2.31
C PHE A 453 9.59 -2.59 -2.92
N ASP A 454 9.82 -3.62 -3.73
CA ASP A 454 11.04 -3.80 -4.50
C ASP A 454 10.76 -3.46 -5.96
N TYR A 455 11.16 -2.26 -6.41
CA TYR A 455 10.94 -1.81 -7.79
C TYR A 455 12.15 -2.05 -8.67
N GLU A 456 11.92 -2.51 -9.89
CA GLU A 456 12.96 -2.51 -10.92
C GLU A 456 13.21 -1.05 -11.40
N PRO A 457 14.47 -0.56 -11.36
CA PRO A 457 14.74 0.87 -11.50
C PRO A 457 14.34 1.48 -12.85
N ASN A 458 14.47 0.73 -13.95
CA ASN A 458 14.27 1.30 -15.28
C ASN A 458 12.79 1.41 -15.65
N SER A 459 12.00 0.38 -15.34
CA SER A 459 10.58 0.28 -15.69
C SER A 459 9.62 0.79 -14.62
N GLY A 460 10.09 0.88 -13.36
CA GLY A 460 9.25 1.16 -12.21
C GLY A 460 8.30 0.01 -11.85
N THR A 461 8.55 -1.21 -12.34
CA THR A 461 7.69 -2.37 -12.08
C THR A 461 7.99 -2.97 -10.71
N PRO A 462 7.00 -3.19 -9.83
CA PRO A 462 7.20 -3.86 -8.55
C PRO A 462 7.43 -5.36 -8.76
N LEU A 463 8.54 -5.89 -8.24
CA LEU A 463 8.87 -7.31 -8.25
C LEU A 463 8.70 -7.97 -6.89
N GLY A 464 8.61 -7.18 -5.82
CA GLY A 464 8.30 -7.63 -4.47
C GLY A 464 7.43 -6.62 -3.75
N MET A 465 6.47 -7.10 -2.97
CA MET A 465 5.58 -6.27 -2.16
C MET A 465 5.30 -6.98 -0.84
N ASN A 466 5.48 -6.25 0.26
CA ASN A 466 5.02 -6.64 1.57
C ASN A 466 4.29 -5.47 2.22
N ILE A 467 3.04 -5.70 2.64
CA ILE A 467 2.23 -4.69 3.31
C ILE A 467 1.71 -5.26 4.62
N ARG A 468 2.14 -4.68 5.74
CA ARG A 468 1.75 -5.11 7.09
C ARG A 468 1.09 -4.01 7.86
N PHE A 469 -0.17 -4.16 8.22
CA PHE A 469 -0.88 -3.17 9.02
C PHE A 469 -1.79 -3.83 10.04
N GLN A 470 -2.15 -3.07 11.06
CA GLN A 470 -3.05 -3.47 12.13
C GLN A 470 -4.30 -2.60 12.12
N VAL A 471 -5.43 -3.22 12.43
CA VAL A 471 -6.71 -2.54 12.67
C VAL A 471 -7.03 -2.64 14.15
N SER A 472 -7.32 -1.50 14.77
CA SER A 472 -7.57 -1.38 16.21
C SER A 472 -8.84 -0.60 16.49
N ILE A 473 -9.49 -0.85 17.63
CA ILE A 473 -10.69 -0.16 18.09
C ILE A 473 -10.33 0.64 19.36
N PRO A 474 -10.46 1.97 19.36
CA PRO A 474 -10.39 2.74 20.59
C PRO A 474 -11.68 2.53 21.40
N PHE A 475 -11.53 2.29 22.70
CA PHE A 475 -12.66 2.26 23.62
C PHE A 475 -12.26 2.84 24.99
N GLY A 476 -13.25 3.27 25.75
CA GLY A 476 -12.96 3.80 27.08
C GLY A 476 -14.19 3.99 27.93
N LYS A 477 -13.91 4.49 29.13
CA LYS A 477 -14.90 4.74 30.15
C LYS A 477 -15.87 5.83 29.72
N MET A 478 -17.15 5.51 29.69
CA MET A 478 -18.22 6.50 29.51
C MET A 478 -19.25 6.36 30.64
N ASN A 479 -19.20 7.28 31.61
CA ASN A 479 -20.02 7.21 32.84
C ASN A 479 -21.53 7.07 32.61
N LYS A 480 -22.01 7.60 31.48
CA LYS A 480 -23.42 7.59 31.07
C LYS A 480 -23.88 6.26 30.44
N PHE A 481 -22.97 5.35 30.11
CA PHE A 481 -23.30 4.07 29.47
C PHE A 481 -22.98 2.91 30.41
N PRO A 482 -23.99 2.14 30.88
CA PRO A 482 -23.77 1.09 31.88
C PRO A 482 -22.75 0.01 31.45
N THR A 483 -22.78 -0.42 30.17
CA THR A 483 -21.90 -1.45 29.62
C THR A 483 -20.43 -1.07 29.58
N VAL A 484 -20.12 0.23 29.52
CA VAL A 484 -18.73 0.73 29.45
C VAL A 484 -18.40 1.70 30.59
N ARG A 485 -19.19 1.66 31.67
CA ARG A 485 -19.02 2.56 32.82
C ARG A 485 -17.72 2.28 33.59
N GLN A 486 -17.27 1.02 33.58
CA GLN A 486 -16.04 0.60 34.26
C GLN A 486 -14.91 0.25 33.28
N PHE A 487 -15.10 0.46 31.98
CA PHE A 487 -14.08 0.15 30.99
C PHE A 487 -12.76 0.88 31.28
N PRO A 488 -11.60 0.26 31.01
CA PRO A 488 -10.36 1.01 30.96
C PRO A 488 -10.34 1.87 29.68
N ASN A 489 -9.70 3.03 29.75
CA ASN A 489 -9.36 3.79 28.56
C ASN A 489 -8.22 3.08 27.84
N ASN A 490 -8.46 2.66 26.58
CA ASN A 490 -7.50 1.84 25.86
C ASN A 490 -7.73 1.84 24.34
N ILE A 491 -6.75 1.32 23.60
CA ILE A 491 -6.87 0.99 22.18
C ILE A 491 -6.68 -0.51 22.03
N PHE A 492 -7.73 -1.21 21.61
CA PHE A 492 -7.69 -2.66 21.45
C PHE A 492 -7.27 -3.05 20.03
N PRO A 493 -6.16 -3.78 19.86
CA PRO A 493 -5.71 -4.33 18.59
C PRO A 493 -6.64 -5.47 18.17
N VAL A 494 -7.38 -5.36 17.07
CA VAL A 494 -8.34 -6.43 16.69
C VAL A 494 -7.61 -7.53 15.93
N PHE A 495 -6.95 -7.14 14.85
CA PHE A 495 -6.11 -8.02 14.05
C PHE A 495 -5.03 -7.21 13.34
N TRP A 496 -3.96 -7.89 12.95
CA TRP A 496 -3.01 -7.39 11.96
C TRP A 496 -2.95 -8.35 10.77
N MET A 497 -2.49 -7.82 9.64
CA MET A 497 -2.41 -8.54 8.38
C MET A 497 -1.00 -8.49 7.82
N ASP A 498 -0.51 -9.58 7.25
CA ASP A 498 0.65 -9.59 6.34
C ASP A 498 0.16 -9.87 4.92
N ASN A 499 0.25 -8.86 4.04
CA ASN A 499 -0.03 -9.02 2.63
C ASN A 499 1.28 -9.16 1.87
N HIS A 500 1.49 -10.31 1.23
CA HIS A 500 2.67 -10.59 0.44
C HIS A 500 2.30 -11.20 -0.91
N ASN A 501 3.21 -11.06 -1.87
CA ASN A 501 2.96 -11.48 -3.24
C ASN A 501 3.96 -12.54 -3.71
N HIS A 502 3.48 -13.41 -4.61
CA HIS A 502 4.27 -14.46 -5.24
C HIS A 502 4.10 -14.35 -6.75
N ILE A 503 5.10 -13.78 -7.42
CA ILE A 503 5.13 -13.68 -8.88
C ILE A 503 5.49 -15.05 -9.45
N LYS A 504 4.76 -15.49 -10.48
CA LYS A 504 5.03 -16.77 -11.14
C LYS A 504 6.46 -16.79 -11.70
N LYS A 505 7.18 -17.87 -11.44
CA LYS A 505 8.57 -18.04 -11.90
C LYS A 505 8.74 -17.83 -13.41
N SER A 506 7.80 -18.32 -14.22
CA SER A 506 7.82 -18.13 -15.68
C SER A 506 7.83 -16.66 -16.10
N VAL A 507 7.18 -15.78 -15.32
CA VAL A 507 7.15 -14.34 -15.58
C VAL A 507 8.45 -13.69 -15.13
N LEU A 508 8.99 -14.09 -13.98
CA LEU A 508 10.31 -13.63 -13.53
C LEU A 508 11.42 -14.05 -14.50
N ASP A 509 11.34 -15.26 -15.08
CA ASP A 509 12.27 -15.73 -16.11
C ASP A 509 12.17 -14.88 -17.39
N GLU A 510 10.95 -14.54 -17.83
CA GLU A 510 10.71 -13.66 -18.99
C GLU A 510 11.24 -12.24 -18.74
N LEU A 511 11.00 -11.68 -17.56
CA LEU A 511 11.53 -10.38 -17.15
C LEU A 511 13.05 -10.38 -17.07
N TYR A 512 13.66 -11.41 -16.47
CA TYR A 512 15.11 -11.55 -16.39
C TYR A 512 15.73 -11.65 -17.80
N PHE A 513 15.11 -12.42 -18.69
CA PHE A 513 15.57 -12.54 -20.06
C PHE A 513 15.59 -11.19 -20.78
N GLY A 514 14.48 -10.43 -20.71
CA GLY A 514 14.37 -9.13 -21.36
C GLY A 514 15.23 -8.05 -20.72
N LEU A 515 15.26 -7.94 -19.39
CA LEU A 515 15.92 -6.85 -18.69
C LEU A 515 17.43 -7.04 -18.52
N ILE A 516 17.88 -8.29 -18.41
CA ILE A 516 19.27 -8.62 -18.05
C ILE A 516 19.95 -9.39 -19.17
N THR A 517 19.35 -10.47 -19.65
CA THR A 517 20.02 -11.37 -20.60
C THR A 517 20.22 -10.72 -21.97
N VAL A 518 19.20 -10.07 -22.52
CA VAL A 518 19.27 -9.43 -23.84
C VAL A 518 20.33 -8.31 -23.90
N PRO A 519 20.37 -7.33 -22.97
CA PRO A 519 21.44 -6.33 -22.93
C PRO A 519 22.83 -6.95 -22.78
N HIS A 520 23.00 -7.93 -21.88
CA HIS A 520 24.30 -8.60 -21.71
C HIS A 520 24.76 -9.37 -22.95
N ILE A 521 23.85 -10.02 -23.68
CA ILE A 521 24.21 -10.66 -24.96
C ILE A 521 24.69 -9.60 -25.97
N ALA A 522 24.03 -8.44 -26.02
CA ALA A 522 24.46 -7.35 -26.89
C ALA A 522 25.87 -6.85 -26.51
N ASP A 523 26.16 -6.68 -25.21
CA ASP A 523 27.49 -6.33 -24.72
C ASP A 523 28.55 -7.38 -25.12
N ILE A 524 28.25 -8.67 -24.93
CA ILE A 524 29.15 -9.77 -25.29
C ILE A 524 29.42 -9.75 -26.80
N VAL A 525 28.38 -9.59 -27.62
CA VAL A 525 28.50 -9.49 -29.09
C VAL A 525 29.38 -8.29 -29.46
N ALA A 526 29.16 -7.14 -28.83
CA ALA A 526 29.91 -5.94 -29.11
C ALA A 526 31.40 -6.07 -28.75
N TYR A 527 31.72 -6.55 -27.54
CA TYR A 527 33.10 -6.76 -27.10
C TYR A 527 33.81 -7.85 -27.90
N SER A 528 33.09 -8.93 -28.26
CA SER A 528 33.63 -9.98 -29.12
C SER A 528 33.95 -9.45 -30.52
N ALA A 529 33.07 -8.64 -31.11
CA ALA A 529 33.29 -8.03 -32.41
C ALA A 529 34.47 -7.04 -32.41
N ILE A 530 34.68 -6.30 -31.31
CA ILE A 530 35.86 -5.45 -31.13
C ILE A 530 37.13 -6.31 -30.98
N GLY A 531 37.09 -7.40 -30.21
CA GLY A 531 38.20 -8.33 -30.07
C GLY A 531 38.61 -8.96 -31.41
N ILE A 532 37.63 -9.37 -32.22
CA ILE A 532 37.85 -9.89 -33.58
C ILE A 532 38.46 -8.81 -34.48
N PHE A 533 38.01 -7.56 -34.38
CA PHE A 533 38.64 -6.43 -35.09
C PHE A 533 40.11 -6.28 -34.71
N LEU A 534 40.45 -6.30 -33.42
CA LEU A 534 41.84 -6.18 -32.95
C LEU A 534 42.71 -7.33 -33.47
N ALA A 535 42.19 -8.56 -33.48
CA ALA A 535 42.88 -9.71 -34.05
C ALA A 535 43.14 -9.54 -35.56
N PHE A 536 42.13 -9.12 -36.32
CA PHE A 536 42.30 -8.82 -37.75
C PHE A 536 43.22 -7.63 -38.01
N LEU A 537 43.23 -6.63 -37.14
CA LEU A 537 44.17 -5.51 -37.21
C LEU A 537 45.61 -6.01 -37.05
N VAL A 538 45.89 -6.86 -36.06
CA VAL A 538 47.21 -7.48 -35.87
C VAL A 538 47.60 -8.33 -37.07
N LEU A 539 46.69 -9.15 -37.60
CA LEU A 539 46.93 -9.96 -38.80
C LEU A 539 47.22 -9.08 -40.03
N THR A 540 46.47 -7.99 -40.20
CA THR A 540 46.66 -7.03 -41.30
C THR A 540 48.04 -6.37 -41.19
N LEU A 541 48.42 -5.90 -40.00
CA LEU A 541 49.74 -5.31 -39.74
C LEU A 541 50.88 -6.32 -39.95
N PHE A 542 50.71 -7.57 -39.51
CA PHE A 542 51.68 -8.65 -39.70
C PHE A 542 51.85 -9.01 -41.18
N SER A 543 50.75 -9.14 -41.92
CA SER A 543 50.75 -9.39 -43.36
C SER A 543 51.38 -8.24 -44.14
N LEU A 544 51.11 -6.99 -43.75
CA LEU A 544 51.76 -5.80 -44.32
C LEU A 544 53.27 -5.78 -44.06
N TYR A 545 53.69 -6.10 -42.84
CA TYR A 545 55.11 -6.22 -42.49
C TYR A 545 55.82 -7.30 -43.32
N ARG A 546 55.22 -8.49 -43.43
CA ARG A 546 55.74 -9.60 -44.25
C ARG A 546 55.82 -9.24 -45.74
N TYR A 547 54.78 -8.61 -46.28
CA TYR A 547 54.73 -8.15 -47.67
C TYR A 547 55.85 -7.16 -47.97
N ARG A 548 56.03 -6.14 -47.11
CA ARG A 548 57.12 -5.16 -47.23
C ARG A 548 58.50 -5.82 -47.18
N ARG A 549 58.72 -6.75 -46.23
CA ARG A 549 60.00 -7.45 -46.08
C ARG A 549 60.37 -8.36 -47.26
N LEU A 550 59.38 -8.97 -47.90
CA LEU A 550 59.59 -9.81 -49.10
C LEU A 550 59.92 -8.95 -50.33
N ASN A 551 59.27 -7.79 -50.48
CA ASN A 551 59.50 -6.87 -51.60
C ASN A 551 60.72 -5.95 -51.41
N SER A 552 61.33 -5.91 -50.21
CA SER A 552 62.52 -5.10 -49.92
C SER A 552 63.86 -5.82 -50.10
N LYS A 553 63.89 -7.07 -50.63
CA LYS A 553 65.17 -7.71 -50.99
C LYS A 553 65.76 -7.05 -52.25
N PRO A 554 66.98 -6.49 -52.21
CA PRO A 554 67.62 -5.91 -53.39
C PRO A 554 67.95 -7.00 -54.41
N SER A 555 67.73 -6.70 -55.68
CA SER A 555 68.21 -7.44 -56.84
C SER A 555 69.75 -7.46 -56.84
N GLY A 556 70.33 -8.47 -56.21
CA GLY A 556 71.76 -8.76 -56.30
C GLY A 556 72.07 -9.47 -57.61
N GLY A 557 72.79 -8.76 -58.50
CA GLY A 557 73.87 -9.29 -59.35
C GLY A 557 73.52 -10.28 -60.45
N ASN A 558 73.55 -9.79 -61.70
CA ASN A 558 74.20 -10.53 -62.78
C ASN A 558 75.54 -9.82 -63.10
N LEU A 559 76.62 -10.44 -62.64
CA LEU A 559 77.97 -10.30 -63.18
C LEU A 559 78.17 -11.47 -64.16
N ASN A 560 78.20 -11.16 -65.44
CA ASN A 560 79.14 -11.64 -66.47
C ASN A 560 78.62 -11.26 -67.86
#